data_AF-A0A0A9YDJ6-F1
#
_entry.id   AF-A0A0A9YDJ6-F1
#
_cell.length_a   1.000
_cell.length_b   1.000
_cell.length_c   1.000
_cell.angle_alpha   90.00
_cell.angle_beta   90.00
_cell.angle_gamma   90.00
#
_symmetry.space_group_name_H-M   'P 1'
#
loop_
_entity.id
_entity.type
_entity.pdbx_description
1 polymer ?
#
loop_
_entity_poly.entity_id
_entity_poly.type
_entity_poly.pdbx_seq_one_letter_code
_entity_poly.pdbx_strand_id
1 'polypeptide(L)'
;MIDQFRIAGIHTGDRVWRFPLWKHYNCKVLASHVADSGDNDIARSYGDPCASAAFLREFLPPGVDWVHLDNYGTYHTDGTDIPYLRGPGMTGRPTRTLIEFLAQAACKYDEGAEDTIIDDKKVCADNSHVTGVGA
;
A
#
# COMPACT_ATOMS: atom_id res chain seq x y z
N MET A 1 0.44 -0.91 10.37
CA MET A 1 0.21 -1.00 8.91
C MET A 1 0.03 0.36 8.24
N ILE A 2 -1.02 1.14 8.54
CA ILE A 2 -1.27 2.41 7.81
C ILE A 2 -0.15 3.45 7.96
N ASP A 3 0.44 3.57 9.16
CA ASP A 3 1.56 4.49 9.39
C ASP A 3 2.83 4.05 8.66
N GLN A 4 3.06 2.74 8.52
CA GLN A 4 4.17 2.21 7.73
C GLN A 4 4.01 2.56 6.25
N PHE A 5 2.80 2.42 5.69
CA PHE A 5 2.52 2.89 4.32
C PHE A 5 2.70 4.40 4.17
N ARG A 6 2.31 5.19 5.17
CA ARG A 6 2.51 6.64 5.17
C ARG A 6 4.01 6.99 5.16
N ILE A 7 4.80 6.33 6.01
CA ILE A 7 6.26 6.52 6.09
C ILE A 7 6.91 6.09 4.78
N ALA A 8 6.62 4.89 4.28
CA ALA A 8 7.11 4.40 3.00
C ALA A 8 6.78 5.37 1.85
N GLY A 9 5.56 5.91 1.79
CA GLY A 9 5.17 6.90 0.78
C GLY A 9 5.90 8.25 0.90
N ILE A 10 6.35 8.62 2.11
CA ILE A 10 7.20 9.79 2.32
C ILE A 10 8.62 9.51 1.79
N HIS A 11 9.20 8.34 2.08
CA HIS A 11 10.54 7.96 1.63
C HIS A 11 10.63 7.87 0.11
N THR A 12 9.63 7.27 -0.55
CA THR A 12 9.65 7.10 -2.01
C THR A 12 9.16 8.33 -2.76
N GLY A 13 8.37 9.19 -2.12
CA GLY A 13 7.65 10.28 -2.78
C GLY A 13 6.38 9.85 -3.52
N ASP A 14 6.07 8.54 -3.58
CA ASP A 14 4.75 8.04 -3.98
C ASP A 14 3.80 8.12 -2.78
N ARG A 15 3.36 9.35 -2.51
CA ARG A 15 2.49 9.69 -1.38
C ARG A 15 1.18 8.90 -1.41
N VAL A 16 0.72 8.51 -0.22
CA VAL A 16 -0.57 7.85 0.00
C VAL A 16 -1.52 8.78 0.75
N TRP A 17 -2.82 8.66 0.46
CA TRP A 17 -3.87 9.37 1.17
C TRP A 17 -4.80 8.37 1.85
N ARG A 18 -5.04 8.52 3.16
CA ARG A 18 -5.94 7.63 3.88
C ARG A 18 -7.39 8.02 3.65
N PHE A 19 -8.17 7.11 3.07
CA PHE A 19 -9.62 7.27 2.96
C PHE A 19 -10.33 6.68 4.20
N PRO A 20 -11.45 7.29 4.63
CA PRO A 20 -12.21 6.80 5.76
C PRO A 20 -13.04 5.56 5.40
N LEU A 21 -12.92 4.49 6.21
CA LEU A 21 -13.78 3.32 6.13
C LEU A 21 -14.84 3.35 7.23
N TRP A 22 -15.84 4.21 7.04
CA TRP A 22 -16.94 4.40 8.00
C TRP A 22 -18.06 3.38 7.82
N LYS A 23 -18.79 3.07 8.91
CA LYS A 23 -19.97 2.19 8.89
C LYS A 23 -21.03 2.61 7.87
N HIS A 24 -21.12 3.91 7.56
CA HIS A 24 -21.98 4.46 6.52
C HIS A 24 -21.81 3.76 5.17
N TYR A 25 -20.57 3.47 4.77
CA TYR A 25 -20.28 2.79 3.50
C TYR A 25 -20.66 1.30 3.55
N ASN A 26 -20.45 0.63 4.68
CA ASN A 26 -20.89 -0.76 4.85
C ASN A 26 -22.42 -0.87 4.78
N CYS A 27 -23.15 0.01 5.46
CA CYS A 27 -24.61 0.04 5.38
C CYS A 27 -25.09 0.25 3.94
N LYS A 28 -24.41 1.11 3.17
CA LYS A 28 -24.72 1.31 1.75
C LYS A 28 -24.53 0.04 0.94
N VAL A 29 -23.46 -0.73 1.14
CA VAL A 29 -23.19 -1.96 0.38
C VAL A 29 -24.17 -3.08 0.73
N LEU A 30 -24.49 -3.22 2.02
CA LEU A 30 -25.38 -4.26 2.54
C LEU A 30 -26.87 -3.95 2.37
N ALA A 31 -27.23 -2.76 1.86
CA ALA A 31 -28.63 -2.35 1.66
C ALA A 31 -29.31 -3.00 0.43
N SER A 32 -28.65 -3.94 -0.24
CA SER A 32 -29.23 -4.62 -1.41
C SER A 32 -30.43 -5.49 -1.00
N HIS A 33 -31.50 -5.40 -1.78
CA HIS A 33 -32.73 -6.20 -1.55
C HIS A 33 -32.70 -7.57 -2.23
N VAL A 34 -31.71 -7.81 -3.10
CA VAL A 34 -31.65 -9.01 -3.97
C VAL A 34 -30.46 -9.90 -3.61
N ALA A 35 -29.40 -9.34 -3.04
CA ALA A 35 -28.16 -10.04 -2.71
C ALA A 35 -27.60 -9.58 -1.37
N ASP A 36 -26.74 -10.38 -0.76
CA ASP A 36 -26.10 -10.07 0.53
C ASP A 36 -25.22 -8.80 0.48
N SER A 37 -24.64 -8.53 -0.69
CA SER A 37 -23.89 -7.32 -0.99
C SER A 37 -24.24 -6.83 -2.39
N GLY A 38 -24.58 -5.55 -2.53
CA GLY A 38 -24.84 -4.94 -3.83
C GLY A 38 -23.67 -4.08 -4.29
N ASP A 39 -23.25 -4.27 -5.54
CA ASP A 39 -22.53 -3.21 -6.28
C ASP A 39 -23.57 -2.14 -6.65
N ASN A 40 -23.88 -1.30 -5.66
CA ASN A 40 -25.02 -0.41 -5.75
C ASN A 40 -24.71 0.74 -6.71
N ASP A 41 -25.07 0.56 -7.98
CA ASP A 41 -25.10 1.59 -9.03
C ASP A 41 -25.92 2.84 -8.59
N ILE A 42 -26.87 2.65 -7.65
CA ILE A 42 -27.72 3.70 -7.05
C ILE A 42 -26.95 4.57 -6.02
N ALA A 43 -25.84 4.09 -5.46
CA ALA A 43 -25.02 4.82 -4.48
C ALA A 43 -23.89 5.66 -5.10
N ARG A 44 -23.70 5.58 -6.43
CA ARG A 44 -22.66 6.25 -7.23
C ARG A 44 -22.68 7.78 -7.25
N SER A 45 -23.56 8.43 -6.49
CA SER A 45 -23.55 9.89 -6.46
C SER A 45 -22.33 10.44 -5.71
N TYR A 46 -21.84 9.78 -4.64
CA TYR A 46 -20.68 10.27 -3.86
C TYR A 46 -19.99 9.16 -3.04
N GLY A 47 -18.65 9.11 -3.12
CA GLY A 47 -17.80 8.34 -2.20
C GLY A 47 -17.45 6.92 -2.66
N ASP A 48 -17.47 6.67 -3.97
CA ASP A 48 -17.15 5.39 -4.62
C ASP A 48 -15.89 4.70 -4.10
N PRO A 49 -14.72 5.35 -3.94
CA PRO A 49 -13.53 4.65 -3.43
C PRO A 49 -13.75 4.05 -2.02
N CYS A 50 -14.52 4.72 -1.16
CA CYS A 50 -14.86 4.20 0.16
C CYS A 50 -15.91 3.09 0.11
N ALA A 51 -16.87 3.18 -0.82
CA ALA A 51 -17.89 2.16 -1.03
C ALA A 51 -17.28 0.87 -1.58
N SER A 52 -16.38 0.96 -2.56
CA SER A 52 -15.62 -0.17 -3.09
C SER A 52 -14.76 -0.83 -2.01
N ALA A 53 -14.08 -0.03 -1.18
CA ALA A 53 -13.33 -0.55 -0.04
C ALA A 53 -14.23 -1.25 1.00
N ALA A 54 -15.45 -0.74 1.23
CA ALA A 54 -16.42 -1.39 2.11
C ALA A 54 -16.93 -2.71 1.52
N PHE A 55 -17.20 -2.76 0.22
CA PHE A 55 -17.60 -3.98 -0.48
C PHE A 55 -16.54 -5.07 -0.38
N LEU A 56 -15.29 -4.73 -0.68
CA LEU A 56 -14.18 -5.68 -0.57
C LEU A 56 -14.07 -6.26 0.86
N ARG A 57 -14.47 -5.49 1.90
CA ARG A 57 -14.23 -5.85 3.31
C ARG A 57 -15.13 -6.99 3.74
N GLU A 58 -16.29 -7.12 3.13
CA GLU A 58 -17.24 -8.20 3.41
C GLU A 58 -16.66 -9.58 3.03
N PHE A 59 -15.65 -9.63 2.16
CA PHE A 59 -14.98 -10.87 1.76
C PHE A 59 -13.77 -11.24 2.64
N LEU A 60 -13.41 -10.38 3.60
CA LEU A 60 -12.30 -10.69 4.50
C LEU A 60 -12.72 -11.59 5.66
N PRO A 61 -11.86 -12.55 6.05
CA PRO A 61 -12.00 -13.22 7.32
C PRO A 61 -11.85 -12.22 8.49
N PRO A 62 -12.56 -12.46 9.61
CA PRO A 62 -12.39 -11.66 10.82
C PRO A 62 -10.94 -11.67 11.33
N GLY A 63 -10.44 -10.52 11.78
CA GLY A 63 -9.12 -10.40 12.41
C GLY A 63 -7.92 -10.32 11.45
N VAL A 64 -8.15 -10.27 10.14
CA VAL A 64 -7.07 -10.09 9.16
C VAL A 64 -6.73 -8.61 9.00
N ASP A 65 -5.45 -8.28 9.15
CA ASP A 65 -4.94 -6.97 8.77
C ASP A 65 -4.91 -6.84 7.24
N TRP A 66 -5.53 -5.78 6.72
CA TRP A 66 -5.64 -5.54 5.29
C TRP A 66 -5.21 -4.13 4.93
N VAL A 67 -4.97 -3.91 3.63
CA VAL A 67 -5.02 -2.59 3.02
C VAL A 67 -5.57 -2.73 1.59
N HIS A 68 -6.43 -1.80 1.19
CA HIS A 68 -6.84 -1.63 -0.20
C HIS A 68 -6.17 -0.37 -0.75
N LEU A 69 -5.44 -0.51 -1.87
CA LEU A 69 -4.78 0.58 -2.56
C LEU A 69 -5.53 0.88 -3.85
N ASP A 70 -6.34 1.93 -3.83
CA ASP A 70 -6.98 2.46 -5.03
C ASP A 70 -5.99 3.40 -5.76
N ASN A 71 -5.60 3.01 -6.98
CA ASN A 71 -4.68 3.77 -7.82
C ASN A 71 -5.35 4.44 -9.03
N TYR A 72 -6.68 4.44 -9.11
CA TYR A 72 -7.41 4.96 -10.27
C TYR A 72 -7.10 6.44 -10.57
N GLY A 73 -6.79 7.25 -9.56
CA GLY A 73 -6.39 8.64 -9.76
C GLY A 73 -4.93 8.86 -10.18
N THR A 74 -4.10 7.81 -10.17
CA THR A 74 -2.63 7.95 -10.33
C THR A 74 -2.02 6.99 -11.34
N TYR A 75 -2.79 6.08 -11.93
CA TYR A 75 -2.26 5.08 -12.87
C TYR A 75 -1.76 5.70 -14.19
N HIS A 76 -2.28 6.86 -14.59
CA HIS A 76 -1.89 7.60 -15.79
C HIS A 76 -1.46 9.03 -15.44
N THR A 77 -0.52 9.59 -16.21
CA THR A 77 -0.11 11.00 -16.16
C THR A 77 -0.09 11.59 -17.57
N ASP A 78 -0.31 12.89 -17.69
CA ASP A 78 -0.08 13.64 -18.92
C ASP A 78 1.40 14.04 -19.13
N GLY A 79 2.27 13.72 -18.16
CA GLY A 79 3.70 14.03 -18.18
C GLY A 79 4.05 15.41 -17.61
N THR A 80 3.09 16.14 -17.04
CA THR A 80 3.31 17.49 -16.48
C THR A 80 3.40 17.50 -14.95
N ASP A 81 2.69 16.59 -14.28
CA ASP A 81 2.56 16.58 -12.82
C ASP A 81 3.79 16.04 -12.07
N ILE A 82 4.58 15.17 -12.70
CA ILE A 82 5.62 14.37 -12.04
C ILE A 82 6.95 14.48 -12.82
N PRO A 83 7.95 15.22 -12.31
CA PRO A 83 9.17 15.56 -13.05
C PRO A 83 10.04 14.36 -13.49
N TYR A 84 9.97 13.24 -12.78
CA TYR A 84 10.79 12.07 -13.07
C TYR A 84 10.15 11.09 -14.06
N LEU A 85 8.88 11.30 -14.45
CA LEU A 85 8.22 10.49 -15.47
C LEU A 85 8.51 11.08 -16.85
N ARG A 86 8.90 10.22 -17.80
CA ARG A 86 9.49 10.62 -19.10
C ARG A 86 8.48 11.17 -20.13
N GLY A 87 7.23 11.37 -19.75
CA GLY A 87 6.15 11.84 -20.62
C GLY A 87 4.79 11.24 -20.25
N PRO A 88 3.76 11.48 -21.07
CA PRO A 88 2.42 10.94 -20.84
C PRO A 88 2.39 9.41 -20.90
N GLY A 89 1.56 8.79 -20.07
CA GLY A 89 1.34 7.35 -20.08
C GLY A 89 1.15 6.75 -18.70
N MET A 90 1.37 5.43 -18.61
CA MET A 90 1.25 4.66 -17.36
C MET A 90 2.37 5.02 -16.39
N THR A 91 2.01 5.36 -15.15
CA THR A 91 2.97 5.82 -14.13
C THR A 91 3.65 4.67 -13.37
N GLY A 92 3.02 3.50 -13.33
CA GLY A 92 3.45 2.38 -12.48
C GLY A 92 3.32 2.64 -10.97
N ARG A 93 2.61 3.71 -10.55
CA ARG A 93 2.39 4.02 -9.14
C ARG A 93 1.32 3.10 -8.52
N PRO A 94 1.45 2.70 -7.24
CA PRO A 94 2.49 3.07 -6.25
C PRO A 94 3.56 1.98 -6.03
N THR A 95 4.16 1.42 -7.09
CA THR A 95 5.12 0.29 -6.98
C THR A 95 6.27 0.57 -6.01
N ARG A 96 6.83 1.79 -6.00
CA ARG A 96 7.97 2.14 -5.12
C ARG A 96 7.56 2.10 -3.65
N THR A 97 6.41 2.67 -3.31
CA THR A 97 5.88 2.63 -1.93
C THR A 97 5.58 1.22 -1.46
N LEU A 98 5.10 0.34 -2.35
CA LEU A 98 4.87 -1.06 -2.00
C LEU A 98 6.20 -1.78 -1.68
N ILE A 99 7.22 -1.58 -2.50
CA ILE A 99 8.56 -2.16 -2.28
C ILE A 99 9.15 -1.66 -0.97
N GLU A 100 9.09 -0.35 -0.72
CA GLU A 100 9.61 0.27 0.51
C GLU A 100 8.88 -0.22 1.75
N PHE A 101 7.54 -0.35 1.68
CA PHE A 101 6.75 -0.93 2.77
C PHE A 101 7.18 -2.36 3.10
N LEU A 102 7.41 -3.20 2.08
CA LEU A 102 7.87 -4.58 2.27
C LEU A 102 9.29 -4.62 2.85
N ALA A 103 10.18 -3.74 2.41
CA ALA A 103 11.54 -3.63 2.94
C ALA A 103 11.51 -3.25 4.43
N GLN A 104 10.73 -2.23 4.80
CA GLN A 104 10.55 -1.82 6.21
C GLN A 104 9.91 -2.93 7.06
N ALA A 105 8.98 -3.70 6.49
CA ALA A 105 8.35 -4.81 7.18
C ALA A 105 9.31 -6.00 7.42
N ALA A 106 10.24 -6.23 6.49
CA ALA A 106 11.25 -7.27 6.60
C ALA A 106 12.39 -6.89 7.56
N CYS A 107 12.81 -5.62 7.57
CA CYS A 107 13.95 -5.13 8.34
C CYS A 107 13.60 -4.68 9.78
N LYS A 108 12.71 -5.37 10.50
CA LYS A 108 12.45 -5.02 11.90
C LYS A 108 13.76 -5.07 12.71
N TYR A 109 14.14 -3.93 13.27
CA TYR A 109 15.25 -3.81 14.22
C TYR A 109 14.88 -4.61 15.47
N ASP A 110 15.73 -5.54 15.91
CA ASP A 110 15.55 -6.21 17.20
C ASP A 110 15.52 -5.13 18.28
N GLU A 111 14.44 -5.06 19.07
CA GLU A 111 14.29 -4.13 20.20
C GLU A 111 15.28 -4.39 21.35
N GLY A 112 16.30 -5.22 21.14
CA GLY A 112 17.34 -5.59 22.11
C GLY A 112 18.71 -4.93 21.90
N ALA A 113 18.86 -4.02 20.94
CA ALA A 113 20.13 -3.32 20.68
C ALA A 113 20.04 -1.82 21.03
N GLU A 114 19.76 -1.51 22.30
CA GLU A 114 20.31 -0.27 22.87
C GLU A 114 21.84 -0.43 22.94
N ASP A 115 22.54 0.60 22.50
CA ASP A 115 24.01 0.74 22.46
C ASP A 115 24.75 -0.08 21.40
N THR A 116 24.56 0.29 20.13
CA THR A 116 25.72 0.58 19.27
C THR A 116 25.29 1.40 18.07
N ILE A 117 25.94 2.54 17.88
CA ILE A 117 25.88 3.36 16.67
C ILE A 117 26.19 2.44 15.47
N ILE A 118 25.19 2.08 14.67
CA ILE A 118 25.40 1.25 13.47
C ILE A 118 25.84 2.17 12.34
N ASP A 119 27.14 2.07 12.04
CA ASP A 119 27.79 2.53 10.81
C ASP A 119 27.09 1.93 9.58
N ASP A 120 26.71 2.76 8.61
CA ASP A 120 25.97 2.46 7.37
C ASP A 120 26.61 1.40 6.43
N LYS A 121 27.68 0.72 6.86
CA LYS A 121 28.49 -0.17 6.01
C LYS A 121 28.17 -1.66 6.10
N LYS A 122 27.31 -2.11 7.02
CA LYS A 122 27.09 -3.56 7.22
C LYS A 122 25.98 -4.20 6.38
N VAL A 123 24.99 -3.45 5.90
CA VAL A 123 23.84 -4.05 5.20
C VAL A 123 24.19 -4.57 3.80
N CYS A 124 25.24 -4.06 3.15
CA CYS A 124 25.64 -4.49 1.80
C CYS A 124 26.74 -5.57 1.76
N ALA A 125 27.25 -6.05 2.91
CA ALA A 125 28.41 -6.97 2.95
C ALA A 125 28.06 -8.46 2.86
N ASP A 126 26.81 -8.86 3.14
CA ASP A 126 26.45 -10.28 3.28
C ASP A 126 26.16 -11.02 1.96
N ASN A 127 26.41 -10.39 0.80
CA ASN A 127 26.22 -11.03 -0.51
C ASN A 127 27.51 -11.60 -1.14
N SER A 128 28.55 -11.85 -0.35
CA SER A 128 29.70 -12.63 -0.80
C SER A 128 29.87 -13.85 0.10
N HIS A 129 29.28 -15.00 -0.25
CA HIS A 129 29.78 -16.35 0.06
C HIS A 129 28.85 -17.40 -0.57
N VAL A 130 28.87 -17.51 -1.91
CA VAL A 130 28.57 -18.79 -2.59
C VAL A 130 29.60 -19.00 -3.69
N THR A 131 30.84 -19.32 -3.31
CA THR A 131 31.79 -20.05 -4.15
C THR A 131 32.76 -20.86 -3.27
N GLY A 132 32.84 -22.16 -3.53
CA GLY A 132 34.04 -22.95 -3.24
C GLY A 132 34.01 -23.84 -1.99
N VAL A 133 33.43 -25.04 -2.11
CA VAL A 133 33.93 -26.20 -1.36
C VAL A 133 34.93 -26.90 -2.28
N GLY A 134 36.19 -26.98 -1.85
CA GLY A 134 37.23 -27.79 -2.48
C GLY A 134 38.09 -28.44 -1.41
N ALA A 135 38.39 -29.73 -1.63
CA ALA A 135 39.52 -30.56 -1.18
C ALA A 135 39.03 -32.01 -1.01
#